data_AF-I4EER5-F1
#
_entry.id   AF-I4EER5-F1
#
_cell.length_a   1.000
_cell.length_b   1.000
_cell.length_c   1.000
_cell.angle_alpha   90.00
_cell.angle_beta   90.00
_cell.angle_gamma   90.00
#
_symmetry.space_group_name_H-M   'P 1'
#
loop_
_entity.id
_entity.type
_entity.pdbx_description
1 polymer ?
#
loop_
_entity_poly.entity_id
_entity_poly.type
_entity_poly.pdbx_seq_one_letter_code
_entity_poly.pdbx_strand_id
1 'polypeptide(L)'
;MARIREQSREDLIGHDGAVKPHPHPIPRPTPTPAPPPFRAAHYTASLDSIEILNTRSRHEDSDKCSVSVGINDENPATVTKDLGDLNNGVFQVGLHVGPSAINAPTDKFAFNYLVLNSGHQDWETTNKTLTQIGNTLASAGAKAATTAAGTLIGASVGGVVLPVIGSILGAAAGWLVGELTGLLTADCDGPVAVEQVALTGEQLWTNTQHGSFTHSTYHPGIDSAHGCGSNSIYIAHWSISRT
;
A
#
# COMPACT_ATOMS: atom_id res chain seq x y z
N MET A 1 -17.20 10.71 93.33
CA MET A 1 -15.99 10.13 93.95
C MET A 1 -15.25 9.29 92.91
N ALA A 2 -13.92 9.41 92.91
CA ALA A 2 -12.91 8.64 92.16
C ALA A 2 -12.83 8.90 90.64
N ARG A 3 -11.65 9.04 90.01
CA ARG A 3 -10.28 9.44 90.40
C ARG A 3 -9.55 9.61 89.06
N ILE A 4 -8.85 10.72 88.88
CA ILE A 4 -7.97 10.98 87.73
C ILE A 4 -6.77 10.01 87.79
N ARG A 5 -6.33 9.49 86.64
CA ARG A 5 -4.95 9.03 86.46
C ARG A 5 -4.39 9.51 85.13
N GLU A 6 -3.39 10.37 85.26
CA GLU A 6 -2.46 10.80 84.22
C GLU A 6 -1.82 9.61 83.52
N GLN A 7 -1.69 9.73 82.20
CA GLN A 7 -0.95 8.81 81.37
C GLN A 7 0.37 9.47 81.02
N SER A 8 1.43 8.95 81.63
CA SER A 8 2.81 9.40 81.47
C SER A 8 3.36 9.04 80.10
N ARG A 9 4.10 10.01 79.59
CA ARG A 9 4.99 10.04 78.43
C ARG A 9 6.15 9.04 78.56
N GLU A 10 6.66 8.65 77.39
CA GLU A 10 8.01 8.13 77.09
C GLU A 10 8.25 6.61 77.05
N ASP A 11 8.27 6.09 75.82
CA ASP A 11 9.13 5.04 75.25
C ASP A 11 8.99 5.20 73.71
N LEU A 12 9.75 6.04 72.99
CA LEU A 12 11.15 5.97 72.56
C LEU A 12 11.56 4.67 71.82
N ILE A 13 11.84 4.86 70.53
CA ILE A 13 12.93 4.27 69.71
C ILE A 13 12.51 3.29 68.59
N GLY A 14 12.73 3.77 67.36
CA GLY A 14 13.35 2.97 66.30
C GLY A 14 12.45 2.50 65.18
N HIS A 15 12.20 3.36 64.17
CA HIS A 15 12.01 2.90 62.79
C HIS A 15 12.76 3.85 61.86
N ASP A 16 13.89 3.34 61.34
CA ASP A 16 14.70 3.97 60.32
C ASP A 16 13.82 4.37 59.13
N GLY A 17 13.68 5.68 58.95
CA GLY A 17 13.03 6.26 57.78
C GLY A 17 13.88 5.98 56.55
N ALA A 18 13.62 4.87 55.87
CA ALA A 18 14.13 4.62 54.53
C ALA A 18 13.68 5.79 53.62
N VAL A 19 14.62 6.66 53.28
CA VAL A 19 14.43 7.75 52.32
C VAL A 19 14.00 7.09 51.01
N LYS A 20 12.73 7.27 50.63
CA LYS A 20 12.25 6.79 49.32
C LYS A 20 13.12 7.43 48.25
N PRO A 21 13.75 6.65 47.34
CA PRO A 21 14.56 7.22 46.28
C PRO A 21 13.69 8.19 45.47
N HIS A 22 14.21 9.40 45.27
CA HIS A 22 13.56 10.37 44.41
C HIS A 22 13.34 9.74 43.03
N PRO A 23 12.12 9.80 42.47
CA PRO A 23 11.88 9.31 41.13
C PRO A 23 12.82 10.04 40.18
N HIS A 24 13.60 9.29 39.41
CA HIS A 24 14.46 9.86 38.39
C HIS A 24 13.59 10.72 37.43
N PRO A 25 14.05 11.93 37.08
CA PRO A 25 13.39 12.72 36.05
C PRO A 25 13.25 11.88 34.79
N ILE A 26 12.03 11.72 34.28
CA ILE A 26 11.81 11.10 32.98
C ILE A 26 12.58 11.94 31.96
N PRO A 27 13.51 11.35 31.18
CA PRO A 27 14.19 12.09 30.12
C PRO A 27 13.14 12.75 29.23
N ARG A 28 13.26 14.06 29.04
CA ARG A 28 12.38 14.78 28.12
C ARG A 28 12.54 14.12 26.74
N PRO A 29 11.45 13.75 26.06
CA PRO A 29 11.58 13.22 24.71
C PRO A 29 12.34 14.23 23.86
N THR A 30 13.45 13.79 23.29
CA THR A 30 14.23 14.61 22.36
C THR A 30 13.32 14.94 21.17
N PRO A 31 13.23 16.20 20.72
CA PRO A 31 12.47 16.53 19.52
C PRO A 31 12.97 15.67 18.36
N THR A 32 12.06 14.99 17.66
CA THR A 32 12.40 14.28 16.43
C THR A 32 13.00 15.28 15.45
N PRO A 33 14.17 15.01 14.84
CA PRO A 33 14.74 15.87 13.82
C PRO A 33 13.70 16.17 12.73
N ALA A 34 13.65 17.41 12.27
CA ALA A 34 12.78 17.77 11.15
C ALA A 34 13.18 16.96 9.90
N PRO A 35 12.21 16.51 9.08
CA PRO A 35 12.53 15.84 7.83
C PRO A 35 13.38 16.76 6.93
N PRO A 36 14.34 16.21 6.17
CA PRO A 36 15.14 16.98 5.22
C PRO A 36 14.23 17.65 4.19
N PRO A 37 14.57 18.89 3.78
CA PRO A 37 13.77 19.62 2.82
C PRO A 37 13.68 18.85 1.50
N PHE A 38 12.52 18.96 0.85
CA PHE A 38 12.28 18.41 -0.48
C PHE A 38 13.41 18.79 -1.46
N ARG A 39 13.78 17.84 -2.33
CA ARG A 39 14.60 18.09 -3.51
C ARG A 39 14.00 17.38 -4.71
N ALA A 40 14.14 18.01 -5.87
CA ALA A 40 13.80 17.37 -7.13
C ALA A 40 14.61 16.07 -7.29
N ALA A 41 13.95 15.03 -7.77
CA ALA A 41 14.53 13.70 -7.91
C ALA A 41 13.78 12.89 -8.97
N HIS A 42 14.36 11.76 -9.35
CA HIS A 42 13.74 10.81 -10.26
C HIS A 42 13.24 9.58 -9.49
N TYR A 43 12.14 9.00 -9.95
CA TYR A 43 11.51 7.86 -9.31
C TYR A 43 11.18 6.75 -10.32
N THR A 44 11.44 5.51 -9.94
CA THR A 44 11.04 4.31 -10.67
C THR A 44 10.05 3.53 -9.82
N ALA A 45 8.90 3.17 -10.38
CA ALA A 45 7.91 2.32 -9.73
C ALA A 45 7.89 0.92 -10.36
N SER A 46 7.73 -0.10 -9.53
CA SER A 46 7.91 -1.50 -9.91
C SER A 46 6.86 -2.40 -9.29
N LEU A 47 6.37 -3.37 -10.06
CA LEU A 47 5.79 -4.62 -9.56
C LEU A 47 6.92 -5.65 -9.51
N ASP A 48 7.39 -5.94 -8.30
CA ASP A 48 8.60 -6.73 -8.08
C ASP A 48 8.30 -8.23 -8.20
N SER A 49 7.29 -8.71 -7.48
CA SER A 49 6.85 -10.10 -7.50
C SER A 49 5.38 -10.25 -7.13
N ILE A 50 4.83 -11.42 -7.43
CA ILE A 50 3.50 -11.84 -6.97
C ILE A 50 3.61 -13.19 -6.25
N GLU A 51 2.82 -13.36 -5.21
CA GLU A 51 2.57 -14.62 -4.54
C GLU A 51 1.11 -15.02 -4.76
N ILE A 52 0.91 -16.19 -5.36
CA ILE A 52 -0.39 -16.75 -5.67
C ILE A 52 -0.69 -17.79 -4.59
N LEU A 53 -1.65 -17.48 -3.71
CA LEU A 53 -2.11 -18.40 -2.67
C LEU A 53 -3.27 -19.26 -3.15
N ASN A 54 -4.04 -18.75 -4.10
CA ASN A 54 -5.09 -19.49 -4.77
C ASN A 54 -5.36 -18.89 -6.16
N THR A 55 -5.42 -19.72 -7.19
CA THR A 55 -5.77 -19.33 -8.56
C THR A 55 -7.28 -19.13 -8.75
N ARG A 56 -7.66 -18.31 -9.73
CA ARG A 56 -9.04 -18.05 -10.15
C ARG A 56 -9.59 -19.20 -11.00
N SER A 57 -8.75 -19.74 -11.88
CA SER A 57 -8.97 -20.95 -12.65
C SER A 57 -8.82 -22.20 -11.78
N ARG A 58 -9.22 -23.38 -12.29
CA ARG A 58 -9.15 -24.63 -11.50
C ARG A 58 -7.74 -25.12 -11.21
N HIS A 59 -6.77 -24.75 -12.04
CA HIS A 59 -5.39 -25.19 -11.94
C HIS A 59 -4.44 -24.02 -12.06
N GLU A 60 -4.35 -23.40 -13.24
CA GLU A 60 -3.43 -22.31 -13.55
C GLU A 60 -4.20 -21.08 -14.07
N ASP A 61 -3.74 -19.90 -13.67
CA ASP A 61 -4.18 -18.63 -14.23
C ASP A 61 -3.23 -18.22 -15.36
N SER A 62 -3.77 -17.74 -16.47
CA SER A 62 -3.00 -17.20 -17.59
C SER A 62 -2.76 -15.71 -17.33
N ASP A 63 -1.78 -15.41 -16.48
CA ASP A 63 -1.59 -14.10 -15.89
C ASP A 63 -0.88 -13.12 -16.83
N LYS A 64 -1.47 -11.93 -16.95
CA LYS A 64 -0.92 -10.80 -17.71
C LYS A 64 -0.96 -9.58 -16.82
N CYS A 65 0.09 -8.76 -16.83
CA CYS A 65 0.16 -7.61 -15.94
C CYS A 65 0.56 -6.31 -16.63
N SER A 66 0.20 -5.20 -16.00
CA SER A 66 0.71 -3.86 -16.32
C SER A 66 1.23 -3.14 -15.08
N VAL A 67 2.16 -2.22 -15.34
CA VAL A 67 2.56 -1.17 -14.40
C VAL A 67 2.42 0.16 -15.12
N SER A 68 1.81 1.13 -14.45
CA SER A 68 1.55 2.45 -15.00
C SER A 68 1.96 3.56 -14.03
N VAL A 69 2.53 4.64 -14.57
CA VAL A 69 2.86 5.86 -13.83
C VAL A 69 2.24 7.06 -14.52
N GLY A 70 1.59 7.93 -13.74
CA GLY A 70 1.03 9.20 -14.17
C GLY A 70 1.63 10.34 -13.34
N ILE A 71 2.07 11.40 -14.02
CA ILE A 71 2.63 12.59 -13.37
C ILE A 71 1.78 13.80 -13.75
N ASN A 72 1.24 14.51 -12.76
CA ASN A 72 0.40 15.68 -12.98
C ASN A 72 -0.73 15.38 -13.99
N ASP A 73 -0.81 16.17 -15.07
CA ASP A 73 -1.75 15.98 -16.19
C ASP A 73 -1.05 15.47 -17.46
N GLU A 74 0.16 14.90 -17.35
CA GLU A 74 0.89 14.31 -18.47
C GLU A 74 0.27 12.98 -18.92
N ASN A 75 0.58 12.56 -20.15
CA ASN A 75 0.20 11.24 -20.63
C ASN A 75 0.89 10.16 -19.78
N PRO A 76 0.15 9.23 -19.19
CA PRO A 76 0.76 8.16 -18.41
C PRO A 76 1.68 7.28 -19.24
N ALA A 77 2.72 6.76 -18.58
CA ALA A 77 3.57 5.72 -19.13
C ALA A 77 3.10 4.37 -18.58
N THR A 78 2.86 3.42 -19.46
CA THR A 78 2.44 2.06 -19.11
C THR A 78 3.32 1.04 -19.81
N VAL A 79 3.74 0.02 -19.06
CA VAL A 79 4.38 -1.18 -19.60
C VAL A 79 3.55 -2.40 -19.23
N THR A 80 3.62 -3.43 -20.04
CA THR A 80 2.87 -4.66 -19.87
C THR A 80 3.79 -5.88 -19.99
N LYS A 81 3.36 -7.00 -19.41
CA LYS A 81 4.08 -8.27 -19.49
C LYS A 81 3.11 -9.43 -19.44
N ASP A 82 3.32 -10.41 -20.32
CA ASP A 82 2.71 -11.73 -20.20
C ASP A 82 3.53 -12.54 -19.19
N LEU A 83 2.90 -13.00 -18.11
CA LEU A 83 3.53 -13.82 -17.08
C LEU A 83 3.37 -15.32 -17.36
N GLY A 84 2.53 -15.69 -18.34
CA GLY A 84 2.23 -17.06 -18.70
C GLY A 84 1.26 -17.74 -17.75
N ASP A 85 1.21 -19.07 -17.82
CA ASP A 85 0.35 -19.89 -16.99
C ASP A 85 1.02 -20.14 -15.63
N LEU A 86 0.41 -19.63 -14.58
CA LEU A 86 0.94 -19.67 -13.21
C LEU A 86 -0.01 -20.43 -12.28
N ASN A 87 0.58 -21.25 -11.41
CA ASN A 87 -0.12 -21.90 -10.30
C ASN A 87 0.22 -21.21 -8.97
N ASN A 88 -0.22 -21.75 -7.85
CA ASN A 88 0.16 -21.28 -6.53
C ASN A 88 1.69 -21.28 -6.35
N GLY A 89 2.24 -20.18 -5.82
CA GLY A 89 3.68 -19.99 -5.65
C GLY A 89 4.10 -18.54 -5.67
N VAL A 90 5.41 -18.30 -5.63
CA VAL A 90 6.02 -16.97 -5.69
C VAL A 90 6.73 -16.78 -7.02
N PHE A 91 6.38 -15.73 -7.75
CA PHE A 91 6.87 -15.47 -9.10
C PHE A 91 7.48 -14.07 -9.21
N GLN A 92 8.67 -14.00 -9.78
CA GLN A 92 9.36 -12.73 -10.03
C GLN A 92 8.78 -12.05 -11.27
N VAL A 93 8.30 -10.83 -11.10
CA VAL A 93 7.69 -10.04 -12.18
C VAL A 93 8.72 -9.07 -12.76
N GLY A 94 9.32 -8.21 -11.92
CA GLY A 94 10.36 -7.26 -12.31
C GLY A 94 9.92 -6.20 -13.33
N LEU A 95 8.63 -5.92 -13.43
CA LEU A 95 8.06 -4.96 -14.38
C LEU A 95 8.08 -3.55 -13.76
N HIS A 96 8.57 -2.55 -14.48
CA HIS A 96 8.78 -1.21 -13.91
C HIS A 96 8.63 -0.08 -14.94
N VAL A 97 8.30 1.12 -14.45
CA VAL A 97 8.20 2.37 -15.21
C VAL A 97 9.02 3.45 -14.52
N GLY A 98 9.78 4.20 -15.33
CA GLY A 98 10.64 5.29 -14.86
C GLY A 98 12.05 5.19 -15.47
N PRO A 99 12.98 6.09 -15.08
CA PRO A 99 12.81 7.14 -14.07
C PRO A 99 11.91 8.31 -14.49
N SER A 100 10.92 8.67 -13.65
CA SER A 100 10.04 9.84 -13.82
C SER A 100 10.51 11.01 -12.95
N ALA A 101 10.58 12.21 -13.51
CA ALA A 101 11.03 13.40 -12.80
C ALA A 101 9.93 13.99 -11.90
N ILE A 102 10.28 14.32 -10.66
CA ILE A 102 9.45 15.08 -9.72
C ILE A 102 10.22 16.32 -9.30
N ASN A 103 9.71 17.49 -9.67
CA ASN A 103 10.43 18.76 -9.61
C ASN A 103 9.92 19.67 -8.48
N ALA A 104 8.70 19.46 -8.01
CA ALA A 104 8.06 20.24 -6.95
C ALA A 104 7.43 19.34 -5.88
N PRO A 105 7.36 19.81 -4.61
CA PRO A 105 6.70 19.07 -3.53
C PRO A 105 5.21 18.84 -3.78
N THR A 106 4.61 19.65 -4.66
CA THR A 106 3.20 19.59 -5.06
C THR A 106 2.95 18.79 -6.34
N ASP A 107 4.00 18.32 -7.03
CA ASP A 107 3.80 17.44 -8.18
C ASP A 107 3.03 16.20 -7.75
N LYS A 108 2.15 15.73 -8.62
CA LYS A 108 1.25 14.63 -8.34
C LYS A 108 1.76 13.39 -9.05
N PHE A 109 2.08 12.36 -8.27
CA PHE A 109 2.56 11.09 -8.76
C PHE A 109 1.50 10.02 -8.51
N ALA A 110 1.21 9.23 -9.52
CA ALA A 110 0.37 8.06 -9.41
C ALA A 110 1.09 6.84 -9.96
N PHE A 111 0.99 5.73 -9.23
CA PHE A 111 1.47 4.42 -9.62
C PHE A 111 0.32 3.43 -9.48
N ASN A 112 0.15 2.55 -10.46
CA ASN A 112 -0.70 1.38 -10.33
C ASN A 112 -0.07 0.16 -10.97
N TYR A 113 -0.57 -1.00 -10.55
CA TYR A 113 -0.46 -2.23 -11.31
C TYR A 113 -1.82 -2.90 -11.43
N LEU A 114 -1.95 -3.69 -12.47
CA LEU A 114 -3.09 -4.56 -12.73
C LEU A 114 -2.53 -5.92 -13.14
N VAL A 115 -2.96 -6.98 -12.44
CA VAL A 115 -2.76 -8.37 -12.84
C VAL A 115 -4.12 -8.93 -13.22
N LEU A 116 -4.18 -9.47 -14.43
CA LEU A 116 -5.37 -10.01 -15.06
C LEU A 116 -5.10 -11.48 -15.39
N ASN A 117 -5.93 -12.37 -14.84
CA ASN A 117 -6.04 -13.72 -15.40
C ASN A 117 -6.82 -13.58 -16.72
N SER A 118 -6.20 -13.90 -17.84
CA SER A 118 -6.91 -13.96 -19.12
C SER A 118 -6.40 -15.10 -19.99
N GLY A 119 -7.12 -16.22 -19.94
CA GLY A 119 -6.83 -17.40 -20.75
C GLY A 119 -7.55 -17.41 -22.10
N HIS A 120 -8.54 -16.54 -22.29
CA HIS A 120 -9.46 -16.61 -23.43
C HIS A 120 -9.28 -15.48 -24.45
N GLN A 121 -8.66 -14.37 -24.06
CA GLN A 121 -8.33 -13.27 -24.97
C GLN A 121 -6.89 -13.43 -25.49
N ASP A 122 -6.67 -13.00 -26.73
CA ASP A 122 -5.32 -12.92 -27.27
C ASP A 122 -4.50 -11.83 -26.57
N TRP A 123 -3.17 -11.92 -26.68
CA TRP A 123 -2.25 -10.98 -26.06
C TRP A 123 -2.44 -9.55 -26.57
N GLU A 124 -2.74 -9.32 -27.85
CA GLU A 124 -2.88 -7.97 -28.40
C GLU A 124 -4.08 -7.25 -27.79
N THR A 125 -5.24 -7.93 -27.74
CA THR A 125 -6.46 -7.44 -27.09
C THR A 125 -6.23 -7.18 -25.61
N THR A 126 -5.59 -8.12 -24.91
CA THR A 126 -5.33 -7.99 -23.47
C THR A 126 -4.36 -6.85 -23.18
N ASN A 127 -3.27 -6.75 -23.94
CA ASN A 127 -2.26 -5.71 -23.80
C ASN A 127 -2.86 -4.30 -24.01
N LYS A 128 -3.73 -4.14 -25.01
CA LYS A 128 -4.46 -2.89 -25.23
C LYS A 128 -5.34 -2.54 -24.04
N THR A 129 -6.05 -3.51 -23.50
CA THR A 129 -6.95 -3.32 -22.34
C THR A 129 -6.16 -2.95 -21.09
N LEU A 130 -5.08 -3.68 -20.80
CA LEU A 130 -4.14 -3.39 -19.70
C LEU A 130 -3.57 -1.97 -19.81
N THR A 131 -3.18 -1.56 -21.02
CA THR A 131 -2.64 -0.21 -21.28
C THR A 131 -3.70 0.87 -21.07
N GLN A 132 -4.91 0.66 -21.60
CA GLN A 132 -6.01 1.63 -21.47
C GLN A 132 -6.39 1.82 -20.01
N ILE A 133 -6.63 0.74 -19.28
CA ILE A 133 -6.99 0.80 -17.86
C ILE A 133 -5.85 1.43 -17.08
N GLY A 134 -4.62 0.93 -17.23
CA GLY A 134 -3.45 1.47 -16.54
C GLY A 134 -3.27 2.99 -16.72
N ASN A 135 -3.46 3.48 -17.94
CA ASN A 135 -3.45 4.93 -18.24
C ASN A 135 -4.60 5.68 -17.56
N THR A 136 -5.83 5.15 -17.62
CA THR A 136 -6.98 5.77 -16.94
C THR A 136 -6.74 5.87 -15.44
N LEU A 137 -6.26 4.77 -14.83
CA LEU A 137 -5.95 4.69 -13.41
C LEU A 137 -4.87 5.69 -13.01
N ALA A 138 -3.77 5.72 -13.75
CA ALA A 138 -2.65 6.62 -13.50
C ALA A 138 -3.08 8.09 -13.60
N SER A 139 -3.88 8.44 -14.61
CA SER A 139 -4.42 9.80 -14.78
C SER A 139 -5.35 10.20 -13.63
N ALA A 140 -6.24 9.30 -13.22
CA ALA A 140 -7.18 9.54 -12.13
C ALA A 140 -6.47 9.63 -10.78
N GLY A 141 -5.51 8.74 -10.52
CA GLY A 141 -4.66 8.77 -9.34
C GLY A 141 -3.87 10.06 -9.24
N ALA A 142 -3.28 10.53 -10.34
CA ALA A 142 -2.51 11.76 -10.34
C ALA A 142 -3.43 12.93 -10.01
N LYS A 143 -4.64 13.00 -10.56
CA LYS A 143 -5.61 14.04 -10.20
C LYS A 143 -6.02 14.01 -8.73
N ALA A 144 -6.18 12.80 -8.18
CA ALA A 144 -6.59 12.55 -6.79
C ALA A 144 -5.48 12.75 -5.75
N ALA A 145 -4.20 12.84 -6.15
CA ALA A 145 -3.12 13.10 -5.24
C ALA A 145 -3.30 14.49 -4.57
N THR A 146 -3.45 14.49 -3.25
CA THR A 146 -3.62 15.71 -2.44
C THR A 146 -2.68 15.70 -1.23
N THR A 147 -2.42 16.88 -0.68
CA THR A 147 -1.54 17.07 0.51
C THR A 147 -2.18 16.62 1.82
N ALA A 148 -3.49 16.34 1.86
CA ALA A 148 -4.11 15.68 2.98
C ALA A 148 -3.56 14.25 3.03
N ALA A 149 -2.78 13.94 4.07
CA ALA A 149 -2.06 12.68 4.27
C ALA A 149 -2.79 11.47 3.63
N GLY A 150 -2.26 11.01 2.49
CA GLY A 150 -2.60 9.77 1.79
C GLY A 150 -4.06 9.33 1.87
N THR A 151 -4.97 9.96 1.12
CA THR A 151 -6.24 9.30 0.78
C THR A 151 -5.95 8.14 -0.16
N LEU A 152 -5.58 7.01 0.43
CA LEU A 152 -5.58 5.75 -0.29
C LEU A 152 -7.00 5.21 -0.30
N ILE A 153 -7.41 4.83 -1.50
CA ILE A 153 -8.72 4.27 -1.75
C ILE A 153 -8.57 2.76 -1.53
N GLY A 154 -8.60 2.34 -0.26
CA GLY A 154 -8.43 0.96 0.20
C GLY A 154 -8.77 0.87 1.69
N ALA A 155 -9.35 -0.24 2.17
CA ALA A 155 -9.93 -0.33 3.52
C ALA A 155 -8.88 -0.22 4.65
N SER A 156 -9.23 0.48 5.74
CA SER A 156 -8.36 0.72 6.90
C SER A 156 -8.48 -0.35 7.99
N VAL A 157 -7.34 -0.72 8.58
CA VAL A 157 -7.28 -1.40 9.89
C VAL A 157 -6.30 -0.64 10.79
N GLY A 158 -6.81 -0.01 11.85
CA GLY A 158 -6.03 0.29 13.06
C GLY A 158 -5.19 1.58 13.11
N GLY A 159 -5.84 2.74 13.23
CA GLY A 159 -5.46 3.85 14.13
C GLY A 159 -4.11 4.59 14.00
N VAL A 160 -3.20 4.20 13.12
CA VAL A 160 -1.98 4.95 12.80
C VAL A 160 -2.19 5.71 11.50
N VAL A 161 -1.71 6.96 11.40
CA VAL A 161 -1.63 7.70 10.12
C VAL A 161 -0.58 7.01 9.26
N LEU A 162 -0.98 5.90 8.64
CA LEU A 162 -0.23 5.19 7.62
C LEU A 162 -0.97 5.42 6.30
N PRO A 163 -0.24 5.57 5.18
CA PRO A 163 -0.85 5.40 3.88
C PRO A 163 -1.59 4.05 3.86
N VAL A 164 -2.93 4.07 3.79
CA VAL A 164 -3.81 2.89 3.73
C VAL A 164 -3.62 2.10 2.43
N ILE A 165 -2.56 1.32 2.37
CA ILE A 165 -2.28 0.38 1.28
C ILE A 165 -3.31 -0.75 1.34
N GLY A 166 -4.18 -0.87 0.34
CA GLY A 166 -5.26 -1.84 0.39
C GLY A 166 -5.92 -2.05 -0.97
N SER A 167 -6.09 -3.31 -1.35
CA SER A 167 -6.62 -3.66 -2.65
C SER A 167 -7.98 -3.02 -2.93
N ILE A 168 -8.07 -2.39 -4.10
CA ILE A 168 -9.30 -1.75 -4.58
C ILE A 168 -10.29 -2.77 -5.16
N LEU A 169 -9.88 -4.03 -5.33
CA LEU A 169 -10.79 -5.11 -5.75
C LEU A 169 -11.89 -5.38 -4.70
N GLY A 170 -11.67 -5.04 -3.43
CA GLY A 170 -12.66 -5.14 -2.36
C GLY A 170 -13.17 -3.79 -1.82
N ALA A 171 -12.43 -2.70 -2.02
CA ALA A 171 -12.79 -1.36 -1.56
C ALA A 171 -13.34 -0.54 -2.74
N ALA A 172 -14.66 -0.48 -2.88
CA ALA A 172 -15.33 0.19 -4.00
C ALA A 172 -15.00 1.69 -4.09
N ALA A 173 -13.97 2.05 -4.88
CA ALA A 173 -13.98 3.34 -5.57
C ALA A 173 -14.94 3.23 -6.76
N GLY A 174 -16.06 3.92 -6.70
CA GLY A 174 -17.07 3.88 -7.77
C GLY A 174 -16.52 4.22 -9.17
N TRP A 175 -15.45 5.02 -9.26
CA TRP A 175 -14.79 5.32 -10.53
C TRP A 175 -13.92 4.16 -11.06
N LEU A 176 -13.29 3.39 -10.16
CA LEU A 176 -12.47 2.23 -10.56
C LEU A 176 -13.33 1.03 -10.96
N VAL A 177 -14.45 0.82 -10.26
CA VAL A 177 -15.40 -0.25 -10.58
C VAL A 177 -15.90 -0.09 -12.01
N GLY A 178 -16.15 1.13 -12.49
CA GLY A 178 -16.53 1.39 -13.88
C GLY A 178 -15.52 0.86 -14.90
N GLU A 179 -14.23 1.12 -14.70
CA GLU A 179 -13.16 0.67 -15.61
C GLU A 179 -12.90 -0.84 -15.56
N LEU A 180 -13.01 -1.45 -14.36
CA LEU A 180 -12.76 -2.88 -14.17
C LEU A 180 -13.95 -3.76 -14.53
N THR A 181 -15.19 -3.23 -14.58
CA THR A 181 -16.37 -4.03 -14.94
C THR A 181 -16.30 -4.63 -16.34
N GLY A 182 -15.60 -3.98 -17.28
CA GLY A 182 -15.37 -4.50 -18.63
C GLY A 182 -14.43 -5.72 -18.69
N LEU A 183 -13.71 -6.01 -17.61
CA LEU A 183 -12.80 -7.15 -17.51
C LEU A 183 -13.42 -8.40 -16.88
N LEU A 184 -14.64 -8.30 -16.35
CA LEU A 184 -15.31 -9.42 -15.68
C LEU A 184 -16.06 -10.25 -16.73
N THR A 185 -15.47 -11.36 -17.18
CA THR A 185 -16.11 -12.27 -18.13
C THR A 185 -16.55 -13.58 -17.46
N ALA A 186 -17.42 -14.33 -18.14
CA ALA A 186 -17.94 -15.61 -17.66
C ALA A 186 -16.91 -16.76 -17.73
N ASP A 187 -15.77 -16.55 -18.40
CA ASP A 187 -14.80 -17.59 -18.75
C ASP A 187 -13.61 -17.64 -17.76
N CYS A 188 -13.84 -17.32 -16.49
CA CYS A 188 -12.79 -17.24 -15.46
C CYS A 188 -11.73 -16.14 -15.68
N ASP A 189 -11.80 -15.38 -16.77
CA ASP A 189 -10.97 -14.19 -16.93
C ASP A 189 -11.43 -13.11 -15.93
N GLY A 190 -10.48 -12.28 -15.50
CA GLY A 190 -10.77 -11.16 -14.62
C GLY A 190 -9.55 -10.68 -13.84
N PRO A 191 -9.67 -9.49 -13.23
CA PRO A 191 -8.60 -8.93 -12.44
C PRO A 191 -8.41 -9.76 -11.17
N VAL A 192 -7.16 -10.12 -10.91
CA VAL A 192 -6.76 -10.92 -9.73
C VAL A 192 -5.96 -10.09 -8.73
N ALA A 193 -5.30 -9.01 -9.18
CA ALA A 193 -4.67 -8.03 -8.31
C ALA A 193 -4.70 -6.62 -8.93
N VAL A 194 -5.14 -5.62 -8.16
CA VAL A 194 -5.15 -4.21 -8.57
C VAL A 194 -4.87 -3.31 -7.37
N GLU A 195 -4.00 -2.33 -7.58
CA GLU A 195 -3.65 -1.30 -6.60
C GLU A 195 -3.44 0.05 -7.30
N GLN A 196 -3.84 1.14 -6.66
CA GLN A 196 -3.56 2.50 -7.10
C GLN A 196 -2.98 3.31 -5.94
N VAL A 197 -1.76 3.76 -6.11
CA VAL A 197 -1.03 4.63 -5.19
C VAL A 197 -1.03 6.04 -5.77
N ALA A 198 -1.39 7.03 -4.96
CA ALA A 198 -1.37 8.44 -5.34
C ALA A 198 -0.65 9.25 -4.26
N LEU A 199 0.42 9.95 -4.64
CA LEU A 199 1.32 10.67 -3.75
C LEU A 199 1.66 12.05 -4.30
N THR A 200 1.91 13.02 -3.43
CA THR A 200 2.58 14.26 -3.82
C THR A 200 4.10 14.07 -3.88
N GLY A 201 4.82 15.00 -4.51
CA GLY A 201 6.28 15.00 -4.53
C GLY A 201 6.91 15.03 -3.14
N GLU A 202 6.30 15.76 -2.20
CA GLU A 202 6.71 15.76 -0.78
C GLU A 202 6.55 14.38 -0.13
N GLN A 203 5.43 13.69 -0.42
CA GLN A 203 5.17 12.36 0.13
C GLN A 203 6.13 11.32 -0.47
N LEU A 204 6.39 11.36 -1.79
CA LEU A 204 7.40 10.53 -2.43
C LEU A 204 8.79 10.76 -1.83
N TRP A 205 9.18 12.02 -1.70
CA TRP A 205 10.45 12.40 -1.11
C TRP A 205 10.59 11.82 0.30
N THR A 206 9.56 11.98 1.13
CA THR A 206 9.50 11.50 2.52
C THR A 206 9.55 9.97 2.61
N ASN A 207 8.73 9.30 1.81
CA ASN A 207 8.62 7.83 1.83
C ASN A 207 9.88 7.12 1.32
N THR A 208 10.71 7.81 0.52
CA THR A 208 11.94 7.24 -0.05
C THR A 208 13.22 7.73 0.65
N GLN A 209 13.11 8.48 1.76
CA GLN A 209 14.29 9.05 2.44
C GLN A 209 15.29 7.99 2.90
N HIS A 210 14.78 6.82 3.29
CA HIS A 210 15.55 5.73 3.87
C HIS A 210 15.78 4.55 2.92
N GLY A 211 15.47 4.71 1.63
CA GLY A 211 15.56 3.65 0.62
C GLY A 211 14.30 3.59 -0.23
N SER A 212 14.06 2.43 -0.85
CA SER A 212 12.85 2.19 -1.61
C SER A 212 11.61 2.19 -0.70
N PHE A 213 10.53 2.77 -1.19
CA PHE A 213 9.21 2.68 -0.57
C PHE A 213 8.57 1.38 -1.03
N THR A 214 8.65 0.33 -0.19
CA THR A 214 8.31 -1.04 -0.55
C THR A 214 7.10 -1.54 0.24
N HIS A 215 6.18 -2.23 -0.43
CA HIS A 215 4.95 -2.74 0.17
C HIS A 215 4.52 -4.09 -0.36
N SER A 216 3.71 -4.77 0.46
CA SER A 216 3.00 -6.00 0.10
C SER A 216 1.50 -5.75 0.26
N THR A 217 0.73 -6.06 -0.78
CA THR A 217 -0.70 -5.79 -0.86
C THR A 217 -1.45 -7.10 -1.05
N TYR A 218 -2.44 -7.34 -0.18
CA TYR A 218 -3.28 -8.54 -0.23
C TYR A 218 -4.51 -8.28 -1.10
N HIS A 219 -4.73 -9.13 -2.09
CA HIS A 219 -5.82 -9.08 -3.07
C HIS A 219 -6.70 -10.31 -2.93
N PRO A 220 -7.74 -10.26 -2.09
CA PRO A 220 -8.79 -11.26 -2.15
C PRO A 220 -9.56 -11.02 -3.45
N GLY A 221 -9.51 -11.99 -4.35
CA GLY A 221 -10.25 -11.98 -5.60
C GLY A 221 -11.75 -11.86 -5.35
N ILE A 222 -12.45 -11.39 -6.36
CA ILE A 222 -13.92 -11.41 -6.40
C ILE A 222 -14.43 -12.83 -6.66
N ASP A 223 -15.72 -13.06 -6.41
CA ASP A 223 -16.37 -14.33 -6.71
C ASP A 223 -16.10 -14.78 -8.15
N SER A 224 -15.53 -15.97 -8.30
CA SER A 224 -15.29 -16.58 -9.60
C SER A 224 -16.61 -17.01 -10.25
N ALA A 225 -16.72 -16.91 -11.57
CA ALA A 225 -17.92 -17.34 -12.29
C ALA A 225 -18.19 -18.85 -12.07
N HIS A 226 -19.46 -19.26 -12.16
CA HIS A 226 -19.82 -20.66 -11.96
C HIS A 226 -19.09 -21.57 -12.96
N GLY A 227 -18.34 -22.55 -12.44
CA GLY A 227 -17.53 -23.47 -13.24
C GLY A 227 -16.03 -23.18 -13.20
N CYS A 228 -15.64 -21.99 -12.74
CA CYS A 228 -14.27 -21.59 -12.44
C CYS A 228 -13.73 -22.23 -11.16
N GLY A 229 -12.46 -21.94 -10.83
CA GLY A 229 -11.86 -22.33 -9.56
C GLY A 229 -12.46 -21.57 -8.37
N SER A 230 -11.71 -21.52 -7.27
CA SER A 230 -12.10 -20.73 -6.10
C SER A 230 -11.83 -19.24 -6.34
N ASN A 231 -12.20 -18.38 -5.38
CA ASN A 231 -11.86 -16.95 -5.45
C ASN A 231 -10.33 -16.81 -5.36
N SER A 232 -9.72 -16.12 -6.31
CA SER A 232 -8.27 -15.97 -6.33
C SER A 232 -7.77 -15.26 -5.07
N ILE A 233 -6.53 -15.53 -4.69
CA ILE A 233 -5.86 -14.83 -3.60
C ILE A 233 -4.43 -14.54 -4.04
N TYR A 234 -4.14 -13.27 -4.27
CA TYR A 234 -2.84 -12.78 -4.70
C TYR A 234 -2.26 -11.85 -3.64
N ILE A 235 -0.95 -11.93 -3.43
CA ILE A 235 -0.17 -10.91 -2.73
C ILE A 235 0.78 -10.30 -3.75
N ALA A 236 0.74 -8.99 -3.93
CA ALA A 236 1.65 -8.30 -4.81
C ALA A 236 2.71 -7.56 -3.98
N HIS A 237 3.96 -7.67 -4.38
CA HIS A 237 5.07 -6.93 -3.81
C HIS A 237 5.51 -5.86 -4.81
N TRP A 238 5.53 -4.61 -4.36
CA TRP A 238 5.86 -3.47 -5.21
C TRP A 238 6.75 -2.48 -4.50
N SER A 239 7.44 -1.67 -5.28
CA SER A 239 8.35 -0.65 -4.76
C SER A 239 8.34 0.63 -5.59
N ILE A 240 8.61 1.75 -4.93
CA ILE A 240 8.95 3.02 -5.56
C ILE A 240 10.33 3.43 -5.07
N SER A 241 11.28 3.55 -5.99
CA SER A 241 12.68 3.83 -5.69
C SER A 241 13.09 5.19 -6.26
N ARG A 242 13.80 5.97 -5.46
CA ARG A 242 14.43 7.22 -5.89
C ARG A 242 15.79 6.91 -6.53
N THR A 243 16.02 7.43 -7.73
CA THR A 243 17.23 7.23 -8.55
C THR A 243 18.00 8.52 -8.78
#